data_AF-A0A9W8PNH4-F1
#
_entry.id   AF-A0A9W8PNH4-F1
#
_cell.length_a   1.000
_cell.length_b   1.000
_cell.length_c   1.000
_cell.angle_alpha   90.00
_cell.angle_beta   90.00
_cell.angle_gamma   90.00
#
_symmetry.space_group_name_H-M   'P 1'
#
loop_
_entity.id
_entity.type
_entity.pdbx_description
1 polymer ?
#
loop_
_entity_poly.entity_id
_entity_poly.type
_entity_poly.pdbx_seq_one_letter_code
_entity_poly.pdbx_strand_id
1 'polypeptide(L)'
;MARETDTQQLIRQTVEFRINDLSFNLSTIRRDGPFAPIIFLHGFGGTKEDYVDIALNPLFAGRPFLAYDSPGSGESTMNDLSQLSMPLLVSLAEQVLRQFNITHYHLVGHSMGGLVANLLAQRQESLVLSFINIKGNLAPEDCFLSRQVLHYPSDDPEVFVDDFVKRTRQSPLYGNGLYAACFRSKVQAAVVRPTFESMVDCTDSGRLLEAFENFKFPRMYMFGEQYAFLSYLPRLVQGGVELAEIPYSGHFVMYSNPVAMWERIAQFVRRVDDVHGDRTHVV
;
A
#
# COMPACT_ATOMS: atom_id res chain seq x y z
N MET A 1 -20.89 29.77 -15.76
CA MET A 1 -20.16 28.52 -16.04
C MET A 1 -18.77 28.64 -15.41
N ALA A 2 -18.66 28.36 -14.11
CA ALA A 2 -17.37 28.25 -13.45
C ALA A 2 -16.76 26.89 -13.82
N ARG A 3 -15.46 26.89 -14.09
CA ARG A 3 -14.70 25.78 -14.68
C ARG A 3 -14.82 24.48 -13.86
N GLU A 4 -15.48 23.48 -14.41
CA GLU A 4 -15.45 22.07 -13.94
C GLU A 4 -14.06 21.39 -14.13
N THR A 5 -13.03 22.14 -14.53
CA THR A 5 -11.74 21.57 -14.98
C THR A 5 -10.65 21.50 -13.91
N ASP A 6 -10.83 22.10 -12.72
CA ASP A 6 -9.74 22.17 -11.71
C ASP A 6 -9.68 20.92 -10.80
N THR A 7 -10.79 20.21 -10.59
CA THR A 7 -10.87 19.07 -9.66
C THR A 7 -10.34 17.74 -10.22
N GLN A 8 -9.85 17.72 -11.46
CA GLN A 8 -9.25 16.53 -12.07
C GLN A 8 -7.72 16.59 -12.21
N GLN A 9 -7.09 17.73 -11.91
CA GLN A 9 -5.65 17.86 -12.10
C GLN A 9 -4.86 17.09 -11.04
N LEU A 10 -3.91 16.28 -11.51
CA LEU A 10 -2.92 15.62 -10.66
C LEU A 10 -1.89 16.64 -10.18
N ILE A 11 -1.67 16.69 -8.87
CA ILE A 11 -0.65 17.52 -8.23
C ILE A 11 0.52 16.61 -7.86
N ARG A 12 1.67 16.84 -8.47
CA ARG A 12 2.93 16.16 -8.17
C ARG A 12 3.85 17.11 -7.43
N GLN A 13 4.43 16.65 -6.32
CA GLN A 13 5.31 17.47 -5.49
C GLN A 13 6.26 16.57 -4.71
N THR A 14 7.45 17.10 -4.45
CA THR A 14 8.39 16.52 -3.49
C THR A 14 8.22 17.24 -2.16
N VAL A 15 8.06 16.49 -1.09
CA VAL A 15 7.90 17.02 0.26
C VAL A 15 9.05 16.58 1.13
N GLU A 16 9.68 17.53 1.81
CA GLU A 16 10.77 17.25 2.73
C GLU A 16 10.24 16.91 4.12
N PHE A 17 10.75 15.84 4.71
CA PHE A 17 10.46 15.45 6.10
C PHE A 17 11.75 15.26 6.89
N ARG A 18 11.64 15.44 8.20
CA ARG A 18 12.68 15.05 9.16
C ARG A 18 12.06 14.25 10.29
N ILE A 19 12.67 13.12 10.60
CA ILE A 19 12.33 12.29 11.76
C ILE A 19 13.65 11.99 12.46
N ASN A 20 13.85 12.58 13.64
CA ASN A 20 15.14 12.57 14.34
C ASN A 20 16.27 13.14 13.44
N ASP A 21 17.32 12.37 13.21
CA ASP A 21 18.49 12.66 12.37
C ASP A 21 18.31 12.23 10.89
N LEU A 22 17.18 11.60 10.56
CA LEU A 22 16.88 11.17 9.20
C LEU A 22 16.15 12.26 8.43
N SER A 23 16.61 12.52 7.20
CA SER A 23 15.96 13.41 6.24
C SER A 23 15.40 12.62 5.06
N PHE A 24 14.23 13.04 4.60
CA PHE A 24 13.49 12.39 3.52
C PHE A 24 13.06 13.43 2.50
N ASN A 25 13.16 13.08 1.21
CA ASN A 25 12.47 13.77 0.13
C ASN A 25 11.45 12.79 -0.42
N LEU A 26 10.16 13.03 -0.17
CA LEU A 26 9.11 12.14 -0.64
C LEU A 26 8.45 12.69 -1.89
N SER A 27 8.52 11.92 -2.98
CA SER A 27 7.74 12.20 -4.19
C SER A 27 6.30 11.75 -3.96
N THR A 28 5.37 12.70 -4.09
CA THR A 28 3.95 12.49 -3.84
C THR A 28 3.13 12.83 -5.08
N ILE A 29 1.98 12.18 -5.19
CA ILE A 29 0.94 12.49 -6.18
C ILE A 29 -0.41 12.55 -5.47
N ARG A 30 -1.18 13.59 -5.75
CA ARG A 30 -2.49 13.78 -5.16
C ARG A 30 -3.48 14.41 -6.11
N ARG A 31 -4.76 14.31 -5.76
CA ARG A 31 -5.86 15.07 -6.35
C ARG A 31 -6.74 15.58 -5.21
N ASP A 32 -7.19 16.82 -5.33
CA ASP A 32 -8.12 17.46 -4.40
C ASP A 32 -9.58 17.18 -4.74
N GLY A 33 -10.48 17.45 -3.79
CA GLY A 33 -11.91 17.22 -3.94
C GLY A 33 -12.68 17.29 -2.61
N PRO A 34 -14.02 17.26 -2.66
CA PRO A 34 -14.85 17.56 -1.50
C PRO A 34 -15.10 16.40 -0.52
N PHE A 35 -14.73 15.16 -0.87
CA PHE A 35 -14.99 13.98 -0.04
C PHE A 35 -13.78 13.56 0.80
N ALA A 36 -13.94 12.60 1.70
CA ALA A 36 -12.80 12.02 2.43
C ALA A 36 -11.77 11.37 1.48
N PRO A 37 -10.46 11.66 1.64
CA PRO A 37 -9.41 11.15 0.75
C PRO A 37 -9.21 9.64 0.87
N ILE A 38 -8.70 9.04 -0.21
CA ILE A 38 -8.11 7.69 -0.18
C ILE A 38 -6.58 7.82 -0.12
N ILE A 39 -5.96 7.19 0.88
CA ILE A 39 -4.50 7.14 1.04
C ILE A 39 -4.00 5.79 0.54
N PHE A 40 -3.10 5.83 -0.45
CA PHE A 40 -2.52 4.64 -1.05
C PHE A 40 -1.08 4.44 -0.60
N LEU A 41 -0.80 3.26 -0.03
CA LEU A 41 0.54 2.81 0.31
C LEU A 41 0.93 1.65 -0.63
N HIS A 42 1.96 1.86 -1.45
CA HIS A 42 2.40 0.86 -2.43
C HIS A 42 3.15 -0.32 -1.78
N GLY A 43 3.20 -1.44 -2.48
CA GLY A 43 4.03 -2.59 -2.11
C GLY A 43 5.49 -2.41 -2.50
N PHE A 44 6.36 -3.24 -1.93
CA PHE A 44 7.78 -3.22 -2.29
C PHE A 44 8.00 -3.59 -3.77
N GLY A 45 8.74 -2.78 -4.52
CA GLY A 45 8.85 -2.90 -5.99
C GLY A 45 7.77 -2.16 -6.78
N GLY A 46 6.77 -1.60 -6.09
CA GLY A 46 5.80 -0.66 -6.66
C GLY A 46 6.18 0.81 -6.44
N THR A 47 5.36 1.72 -6.95
CA THR A 47 5.48 3.18 -6.76
C THR A 47 4.10 3.82 -6.71
N LYS A 48 4.01 5.11 -6.39
CA LYS A 48 2.77 5.90 -6.41
C LYS A 48 2.06 5.86 -7.77
N GLU A 49 2.80 5.65 -8.87
CA GLU A 49 2.26 5.51 -10.22
C GLU A 49 1.34 4.30 -10.39
N ASP A 50 1.45 3.27 -9.54
CA ASP A 50 0.55 2.11 -9.59
C ASP A 50 -0.92 2.51 -9.30
N TYR A 51 -1.16 3.73 -8.78
CA TYR A 51 -2.48 4.24 -8.41
C TYR A 51 -2.97 5.42 -9.25
N VAL A 52 -2.18 5.92 -10.21
CA VAL A 52 -2.49 7.18 -10.93
C VAL A 52 -3.81 7.13 -11.71
N ASP A 53 -4.20 5.94 -12.17
CA ASP A 53 -5.42 5.72 -12.96
C ASP A 53 -6.71 5.98 -12.17
N ILE A 54 -6.65 6.09 -10.83
CA ILE A 54 -7.78 6.57 -10.05
C ILE A 54 -8.26 7.95 -10.52
N ALA A 55 -7.35 8.79 -11.03
CA ALA A 55 -7.70 10.11 -11.52
C ALA A 55 -8.56 10.05 -12.80
N LEU A 56 -8.39 8.98 -13.58
CA LEU A 56 -9.11 8.74 -14.84
C LEU A 56 -10.38 7.92 -14.64
N ASN A 57 -10.54 7.28 -13.49
CA ASN A 57 -11.65 6.38 -13.22
C ASN A 57 -12.90 7.14 -12.76
N PRO A 58 -14.01 7.12 -13.53
CA PRO A 58 -15.24 7.86 -13.20
C PRO A 58 -15.89 7.45 -11.87
N LEU A 59 -15.62 6.23 -11.38
CA LEU A 59 -16.15 5.77 -10.10
C LEU A 59 -15.60 6.57 -8.90
N PHE A 60 -14.48 7.28 -9.10
CA PHE A 60 -13.81 8.11 -8.12
C PHE A 60 -13.90 9.59 -8.45
N ALA A 61 -14.86 10.02 -9.29
CA ALA A 61 -15.03 11.44 -9.61
C ALA A 61 -15.20 12.29 -8.34
N GLY A 62 -14.38 13.34 -8.21
CA GLY A 62 -14.35 14.23 -7.04
C GLY A 62 -13.73 13.62 -5.77
N ARG A 63 -13.34 12.34 -5.76
CA ARG A 63 -12.69 11.72 -4.60
C ARG A 63 -11.24 12.19 -4.50
N PRO A 64 -10.80 12.83 -3.40
CA PRO A 64 -9.39 13.12 -3.23
C PRO A 64 -8.60 11.84 -3.02
N PHE A 65 -7.33 11.87 -3.38
CA PHE A 65 -6.41 10.80 -3.02
C PHE A 65 -5.00 11.33 -2.81
N LEU A 66 -4.20 10.55 -2.09
CA LEU A 66 -2.77 10.78 -1.91
C LEU A 66 -2.03 9.45 -2.01
N ALA A 67 -0.99 9.43 -2.82
CA ALA A 67 -0.01 8.36 -2.88
C ALA A 67 1.39 8.95 -2.86
N TYR A 68 2.37 8.23 -2.33
CA TYR A 68 3.76 8.66 -2.29
C TYR A 68 4.69 7.47 -2.40
N ASP A 69 5.90 7.71 -2.90
CA ASP A 69 6.92 6.66 -2.96
C ASP A 69 7.59 6.51 -1.59
N SER A 70 7.79 5.27 -1.14
CA SER A 70 8.59 4.95 0.03
C SER A 70 10.06 5.28 -0.25
N PRO A 71 10.87 5.68 0.76
CA PRO A 71 12.28 5.97 0.55
C PRO A 71 13.04 4.84 -0.16
N GLY A 72 13.83 5.19 -1.17
CA GLY A 72 14.55 4.22 -2.02
C GLY A 72 13.68 3.51 -3.06
N SER A 73 12.39 3.87 -3.16
CA SER A 73 11.51 3.52 -4.26
C SER A 73 11.13 4.77 -5.08
N GLY A 74 10.87 4.58 -6.37
CA GLY A 74 10.47 5.63 -7.29
C GLY A 74 11.41 6.83 -7.24
N GLU A 75 10.84 7.99 -6.92
CA GLU A 75 11.58 9.26 -6.86
C GLU A 75 11.85 9.72 -5.41
N SER A 76 11.55 8.89 -4.41
CA SER A 76 11.78 9.22 -3.00
C SER A 76 13.16 8.83 -2.51
N THR A 77 13.78 9.72 -1.73
CA THR A 77 15.13 9.53 -1.17
C THR A 77 15.16 9.70 0.34
N MET A 78 16.14 9.09 1.00
CA MET A 78 16.51 9.40 2.39
C MET A 78 18.04 9.41 2.54
N ASN A 79 18.54 10.06 3.57
CA ASN A 79 19.99 10.19 3.81
C ASN A 79 20.67 8.89 4.26
N ASP A 80 19.96 7.97 4.91
CA ASP A 80 20.51 6.68 5.35
C ASP A 80 19.53 5.51 5.15
N LEU A 81 19.63 4.85 4.00
CA LEU A 81 18.75 3.72 3.62
C LEU A 81 18.89 2.50 4.55
N SER A 82 19.98 2.38 5.32
CA SER A 82 20.17 1.25 6.24
C SER A 82 19.22 1.29 7.43
N GLN A 83 18.70 2.47 7.76
CA GLN A 83 17.75 2.69 8.87
C GLN A 83 16.29 2.43 8.45
N LEU A 84 16.04 2.06 7.19
CA LEU A 84 14.70 1.82 6.69
C LEU A 84 14.06 0.63 7.41
N SER A 85 12.86 0.84 7.95
CA SER A 85 12.13 -0.19 8.70
C SER A 85 10.63 0.06 8.63
N MET A 86 9.82 -0.97 8.91
CA MET A 86 8.37 -0.83 8.95
C MET A 86 7.92 0.23 9.98
N PRO A 87 8.47 0.28 11.21
CA PRO A 87 8.14 1.36 12.15
C PRO A 87 8.49 2.76 11.64
N LEU A 88 9.61 2.91 10.91
CA LEU A 88 9.97 4.20 10.31
C LEU A 88 8.99 4.59 9.19
N LEU A 89 8.60 3.65 8.34
CA LEU A 89 7.60 3.89 7.29
C LEU A 89 6.23 4.28 7.87
N VAL A 90 5.83 3.67 9.00
CA VAL A 90 4.62 4.07 9.72
C VAL A 90 4.74 5.49 10.22
N SER A 91 5.81 5.83 10.93
CA SER A 91 6.04 7.20 11.44
C SER A 91 6.07 8.24 10.31
N LEU A 92 6.61 7.86 9.14
CA LEU A 92 6.61 8.70 7.96
C LEU A 92 5.20 8.89 7.37
N ALA A 93 4.38 7.84 7.32
CA ALA A 93 2.98 7.94 6.94
C ALA A 93 2.21 8.88 7.87
N GLU A 94 2.47 8.84 9.18
CA GLU A 94 1.88 9.77 10.16
C GLU A 94 2.27 11.23 9.88
N GLN A 95 3.54 11.48 9.49
CA GLN A 95 3.99 12.82 9.11
C GLN A 95 3.36 13.31 7.81
N VAL A 96 3.22 12.42 6.81
CA VAL A 96 2.53 12.72 5.55
C VAL A 96 1.08 13.13 5.83
N LEU A 97 0.34 12.37 6.64
CA LEU A 97 -1.05 12.72 7.01
C LEU A 97 -1.13 14.10 7.68
N ARG A 98 -0.24 14.38 8.64
CA ARG A 98 -0.17 15.69 9.31
C ARG A 98 0.14 16.83 8.35
N GLN A 99 1.13 16.65 7.48
CA GLN A 99 1.56 17.65 6.51
C GLN A 99 0.44 18.04 5.54
N PHE A 100 -0.40 17.08 5.15
CA PHE A 100 -1.54 17.30 4.27
C PHE A 100 -2.85 17.60 5.02
N ASN A 101 -2.80 17.78 6.35
CA ASN A 101 -3.96 18.02 7.22
C ASN A 101 -5.09 16.98 7.07
N ILE A 102 -4.72 15.71 6.87
CA ILE A 102 -5.67 14.61 6.66
C ILE A 102 -6.01 14.00 8.02
N THR A 103 -7.26 14.18 8.45
CA THR A 103 -7.74 13.73 9.77
C THR A 103 -8.78 12.61 9.67
N HIS A 104 -9.36 12.37 8.50
CA HIS A 104 -10.25 11.23 8.23
C HIS A 104 -9.99 10.73 6.82
N TYR A 105 -9.82 9.41 6.65
CA TYR A 105 -9.44 8.86 5.35
C TYR A 105 -9.81 7.38 5.19
N HIS A 106 -9.96 6.96 3.93
CA HIS A 106 -9.91 5.55 3.57
C HIS A 106 -8.45 5.16 3.32
N LEU A 107 -8.05 4.02 3.85
CA LEU A 107 -6.69 3.52 3.72
C LEU A 107 -6.66 2.33 2.76
N VAL A 108 -5.73 2.35 1.80
CA VAL A 108 -5.49 1.25 0.88
C VAL A 108 -4.00 0.93 0.90
N GLY A 109 -3.64 -0.30 1.25
CA GLY A 109 -2.25 -0.73 1.31
C GLY A 109 -2.03 -2.02 0.55
N HIS A 110 -1.04 -2.06 -0.34
CA HIS A 110 -0.63 -3.28 -1.05
C HIS A 110 0.63 -3.89 -0.44
N SER A 111 0.64 -5.20 -0.18
CA SER A 111 1.84 -5.93 0.25
C SER A 111 2.55 -5.26 1.45
N MET A 112 3.78 -4.76 1.28
CA MET A 112 4.48 -3.93 2.28
C MET A 112 3.63 -2.74 2.77
N GLY A 113 2.98 -2.02 1.86
CA GLY A 113 2.06 -0.93 2.19
C GLY A 113 0.83 -1.39 2.96
N GLY A 114 0.38 -2.64 2.80
CA GLY A 114 -0.68 -3.24 3.62
C GLY A 114 -0.24 -3.52 5.05
N LEU A 115 1.00 -3.96 5.26
CA LEU A 115 1.61 -4.09 6.58
C LEU A 115 1.72 -2.71 7.25
N VAL A 116 2.30 -1.73 6.56
CA VAL A 116 2.43 -0.35 7.06
C VAL A 116 1.04 0.24 7.38
N ALA A 117 0.05 0.04 6.51
CA ALA A 117 -1.32 0.49 6.73
C ALA A 117 -1.95 -0.13 7.98
N ASN A 118 -1.73 -1.42 8.23
CA ASN A 118 -2.22 -2.10 9.42
C ASN A 118 -1.60 -1.49 10.69
N LEU A 119 -0.27 -1.33 10.72
CA LEU A 119 0.42 -0.71 11.86
C LEU A 119 0.00 0.76 12.07
N LEU A 120 -0.19 1.51 10.99
CA LEU A 120 -0.68 2.90 11.03
C LEU A 120 -2.09 2.97 11.63
N ALA A 121 -3.00 2.09 11.17
CA ALA A 121 -4.36 2.03 11.68
C ALA A 121 -4.41 1.63 13.16
N GLN A 122 -3.49 0.80 13.65
CA GLN A 122 -3.37 0.52 15.10
C GLN A 122 -3.00 1.77 15.91
N ARG A 123 -2.23 2.70 15.35
CA ARG A 123 -1.83 3.95 16.02
C ARG A 123 -2.88 5.06 15.91
N GLN A 124 -3.69 5.04 14.85
CA GLN A 124 -4.58 6.14 14.49
C GLN A 124 -6.00 5.67 14.13
N GLU A 125 -6.50 4.64 14.81
CA GLU A 125 -7.79 3.98 14.48
C GLU A 125 -8.95 4.96 14.32
N SER A 126 -9.01 6.01 15.16
CA SER A 126 -10.07 7.02 15.10
C SER A 126 -10.07 7.89 13.84
N LEU A 127 -8.98 7.90 13.06
CA LEU A 127 -8.85 8.68 11.82
C LEU A 127 -9.17 7.83 10.57
N VAL A 128 -9.31 6.51 10.71
CA VAL A 128 -9.50 5.59 9.59
C VAL A 128 -10.99 5.29 9.39
N LEU A 129 -11.52 5.72 8.25
CA LEU A 129 -12.92 5.46 7.86
C LEU A 129 -13.10 4.02 7.37
N SER A 130 -12.11 3.49 6.66
CA SER A 130 -12.09 2.08 6.24
C SER A 130 -10.69 1.65 5.81
N PHE A 131 -10.40 0.35 5.84
CA PHE A 131 -9.12 -0.18 5.38
C PHE A 131 -9.29 -1.32 4.35
N ILE A 132 -8.71 -1.13 3.17
CA ILE A 132 -8.54 -2.18 2.15
C ILE A 132 -7.09 -2.66 2.18
N ASN A 133 -6.89 -3.89 2.61
CA ASN A 133 -5.59 -4.56 2.59
C ASN A 133 -5.49 -5.43 1.33
N ILE A 134 -4.64 -5.04 0.36
CA ILE A 134 -4.42 -5.76 -0.89
C ILE A 134 -3.21 -6.66 -0.73
N LYS A 135 -3.43 -7.94 -0.42
CA LYS A 135 -2.38 -8.96 -0.23
C LYS A 135 -1.19 -8.49 0.65
N GLY A 136 -1.47 -7.64 1.63
CA GLY A 136 -0.51 -7.22 2.66
C GLY A 136 -0.33 -8.28 3.73
N ASN A 137 0.83 -8.23 4.39
CA ASN A 137 1.19 -9.24 5.38
C ASN A 137 0.23 -9.17 6.57
N LEU A 138 -0.39 -10.31 6.89
CA LEU A 138 -1.17 -10.52 8.11
C LEU A 138 -0.60 -11.67 8.94
N ALA A 139 0.00 -12.67 8.28
CA ALA A 139 0.56 -13.86 8.91
C ALA A 139 1.92 -14.23 8.32
N PRO A 140 2.74 -15.04 9.01
CA PRO A 140 4.06 -15.45 8.53
C PRO A 140 4.09 -16.07 7.13
N GLU A 141 3.00 -16.70 6.68
CA GLU A 141 2.84 -17.26 5.34
C GLU A 141 2.85 -16.21 4.21
N ASP A 142 2.61 -14.93 4.53
CA ASP A 142 2.70 -13.83 3.57
C ASP A 142 4.14 -13.40 3.25
N CYS A 143 5.12 -13.76 4.08
CA CYS A 143 6.53 -13.39 3.89
C CYS A 143 7.27 -14.22 2.83
N PHE A 144 6.59 -14.90 1.91
CA PHE A 144 7.20 -15.80 0.92
C PHE A 144 8.26 -15.11 0.03
N LEU A 145 8.11 -13.81 -0.26
CA LEU A 145 9.13 -13.02 -0.98
C LEU A 145 10.22 -12.51 -0.04
N SER A 146 9.83 -11.84 1.05
CA SER A 146 10.76 -11.13 1.92
C SER A 146 11.68 -12.05 2.72
N ARG A 147 11.18 -13.21 3.16
CA ARG A 147 11.92 -14.17 3.99
C ARG A 147 13.15 -14.76 3.29
N GLN A 148 13.23 -14.66 1.97
CA GLN A 148 14.40 -15.11 1.19
C GLN A 148 15.69 -14.39 1.57
N VAL A 149 15.62 -13.16 2.10
CA VAL A 149 16.81 -12.37 2.43
C VAL A 149 17.55 -12.87 3.68
N LEU A 150 16.83 -13.48 4.63
CA LEU A 150 17.35 -13.87 5.95
C LEU A 150 18.42 -14.97 5.88
N HIS A 151 18.34 -15.79 4.84
CA HIS A 151 19.24 -16.92 4.63
C HIS A 151 20.02 -16.80 3.32
N TYR A 152 20.03 -15.60 2.72
CA TYR A 152 20.76 -15.39 1.48
C TYR A 152 22.27 -15.34 1.74
N PRO A 153 23.09 -16.05 0.96
CA PRO A 153 24.50 -16.26 1.28
C PRO A 153 25.42 -15.05 1.02
N SER A 154 24.89 -13.97 0.44
CA SER A 154 25.66 -12.76 0.12
C SER A 154 25.05 -11.53 0.79
N ASP A 155 25.92 -10.64 1.24
CA ASP A 155 25.53 -9.31 1.76
C ASP A 155 25.48 -8.24 0.66
N ASP A 156 25.91 -8.57 -0.56
CA ASP A 156 25.81 -7.67 -1.71
C ASP A 156 24.33 -7.53 -2.15
N PRO A 157 23.74 -6.32 -2.03
CA PRO A 157 22.34 -6.10 -2.37
C PRO A 157 22.06 -6.29 -3.87
N GLU A 158 23.02 -5.98 -4.75
CA GLU A 158 22.83 -6.15 -6.20
C GLU A 158 22.77 -7.63 -6.54
N VAL A 159 23.65 -8.45 -5.96
CA VAL A 159 23.62 -9.91 -6.14
C VAL A 159 22.29 -10.51 -5.68
N PHE A 160 21.73 -10.04 -4.55
CA PHE A 160 20.40 -10.47 -4.12
C PHE A 160 19.32 -10.06 -5.13
N VAL A 161 19.33 -8.81 -5.58
CA VAL A 161 18.33 -8.27 -6.53
C VAL A 161 18.36 -9.02 -7.86
N ASP A 162 19.54 -9.31 -8.39
CA ASP A 162 19.72 -10.06 -9.63
C ASP A 162 19.01 -11.42 -9.58
N ASP A 163 19.28 -12.18 -8.53
CA ASP A 163 18.70 -13.50 -8.36
C ASP A 163 17.21 -13.43 -7.98
N PHE A 164 16.79 -12.43 -7.20
CA PHE A 164 15.39 -12.17 -6.88
C PHE A 164 14.57 -11.89 -8.16
N VAL A 165 15.06 -11.01 -9.03
CA VAL A 165 14.41 -10.68 -10.30
C VAL A 165 14.35 -11.91 -11.22
N LYS A 166 15.43 -12.69 -11.28
CA LYS A 166 15.48 -13.93 -12.08
C LYS A 166 14.45 -14.95 -11.60
N ARG A 167 14.38 -15.22 -10.29
CA ARG A 167 13.37 -16.12 -9.69
C ARG A 167 11.95 -15.60 -9.95
N THR A 168 11.73 -14.31 -9.74
CA THR A 168 10.39 -13.71 -9.89
C THR A 168 9.91 -13.77 -11.33
N ARG A 169 10.80 -13.56 -12.31
CA ARG A 169 10.49 -13.67 -13.75
C ARG A 169 10.10 -15.10 -14.17
N GLN A 170 10.61 -16.12 -13.49
CA GLN A 170 10.32 -17.53 -13.77
C GLN A 170 9.05 -18.04 -13.08
N SER A 171 8.45 -17.23 -12.20
CA SER A 171 7.22 -17.58 -11.49
C SER A 171 6.05 -17.74 -12.47
N PRO A 172 5.19 -18.77 -12.30
CA PRO A 172 3.98 -18.93 -13.10
C PRO A 172 2.81 -18.05 -12.63
N LEU A 173 3.02 -17.18 -11.63
CA LEU A 173 1.97 -16.33 -11.06
C LEU A 173 1.69 -15.09 -11.92
N TYR A 174 0.42 -14.68 -12.01
CA TYR A 174 0.01 -13.49 -12.74
C TYR A 174 0.73 -12.23 -12.21
N GLY A 175 1.11 -11.34 -13.13
CA GLY A 175 1.75 -10.06 -12.82
C GLY A 175 3.25 -10.15 -12.48
N ASN A 176 3.78 -11.30 -12.07
CA ASN A 176 5.19 -11.43 -11.65
C ASN A 176 6.19 -11.10 -12.77
N GLY A 177 5.88 -11.44 -14.01
CA GLY A 177 6.73 -11.10 -15.16
C GLY A 177 6.88 -9.58 -15.36
N LEU A 178 5.78 -8.84 -15.24
CA LEU A 178 5.78 -7.37 -15.34
C LEU A 178 6.51 -6.75 -14.14
N TYR A 179 6.21 -7.22 -12.93
CA TYR A 179 6.89 -6.79 -11.72
C TYR A 179 8.42 -6.97 -11.82
N ALA A 180 8.87 -8.17 -12.23
CA ALA A 180 10.30 -8.46 -12.40
C ALA A 180 10.96 -7.60 -13.50
N ALA A 181 10.23 -7.22 -14.55
CA ALA A 181 10.76 -6.37 -15.61
C ALA A 181 11.00 -4.93 -15.14
N CYS A 182 10.13 -4.39 -14.28
CA CYS A 182 10.21 -3.00 -13.82
C CYS A 182 10.99 -2.82 -12.51
N PHE A 183 11.27 -3.88 -11.77
CA PHE A 183 11.81 -3.81 -10.40
C PHE A 183 13.02 -2.88 -10.25
N ARG A 184 14.07 -3.05 -11.07
CA ARG A 184 15.29 -2.23 -10.97
C ARG A 184 15.09 -0.76 -11.32
N SER A 185 14.10 -0.43 -12.15
CA SER A 185 13.78 0.97 -12.44
C SER A 185 13.02 1.67 -11.31
N LYS A 186 12.48 0.88 -10.37
CA LYS A 186 11.60 1.37 -9.30
C LYS A 186 12.25 1.32 -7.92
N VAL A 187 13.26 0.48 -7.70
CA VAL A 187 13.79 0.22 -6.35
C VAL A 187 15.32 0.19 -6.35
N GLN A 188 15.91 0.89 -5.38
CA GLN A 188 17.34 0.82 -5.10
C GLN A 188 17.67 -0.48 -4.36
N ALA A 189 18.72 -1.19 -4.79
CA ALA A 189 19.07 -2.47 -4.17
C ALA A 189 19.36 -2.34 -2.66
N ALA A 190 19.95 -1.22 -2.23
CA ALA A 190 20.30 -0.94 -0.85
C ALA A 190 19.10 -0.97 0.14
N VAL A 191 17.86 -0.73 -0.32
CA VAL A 191 16.69 -0.80 0.58
C VAL A 191 16.13 -2.19 0.77
N VAL A 192 16.53 -3.17 -0.05
CA VAL A 192 15.90 -4.50 -0.09
C VAL A 192 16.07 -5.23 1.23
N ARG A 193 17.31 -5.37 1.70
CA ARG A 193 17.62 -6.07 2.94
C ARG A 193 16.94 -5.45 4.18
N PRO A 194 17.15 -4.16 4.52
CA PRO A 194 16.55 -3.57 5.71
C PRO A 194 15.01 -3.59 5.67
N THR A 195 14.42 -3.40 4.49
CA THR A 195 12.96 -3.51 4.32
C THR A 195 12.46 -4.93 4.57
N PHE A 196 13.09 -5.93 3.95
CA PHE A 196 12.63 -7.32 4.03
C PHE A 196 12.83 -7.92 5.41
N GLU A 197 13.94 -7.63 6.07
CA GLU A 197 14.20 -8.05 7.46
C GLU A 197 13.12 -7.46 8.38
N SER A 198 12.89 -6.15 8.31
CA SER A 198 11.87 -5.50 9.14
C SER A 198 10.44 -5.97 8.82
N MET A 199 10.13 -6.27 7.55
CA MET A 199 8.85 -6.87 7.17
C MET A 199 8.64 -8.24 7.83
N VAL A 200 9.67 -9.10 7.83
CA VAL A 200 9.58 -10.42 8.47
C VAL A 200 9.39 -10.25 9.98
N ASP A 201 10.21 -9.43 10.63
CA ASP A 201 10.15 -9.23 12.07
C ASP A 201 8.76 -8.74 12.51
N CYS A 202 8.21 -7.73 11.83
CA CYS A 202 6.87 -7.22 12.12
C CYS A 202 5.76 -8.23 11.80
N THR A 203 5.93 -9.07 10.77
CA THR A 203 4.91 -10.07 10.43
C THR A 203 4.89 -11.21 11.44
N ASP A 204 6.05 -11.66 11.89
CA ASP A 204 6.18 -12.79 12.82
C ASP A 204 5.82 -12.40 14.26
N SER A 205 6.05 -11.14 14.66
CA SER A 205 5.85 -10.67 16.04
C SER A 205 4.66 -9.71 16.24
N GLY A 206 4.17 -9.09 15.17
CA GLY A 206 3.28 -7.92 15.25
C GLY A 206 1.80 -8.22 15.48
N ARG A 207 1.39 -9.50 15.55
CA ARG A 207 -0.03 -9.91 15.69
C ARG A 207 -0.95 -9.20 14.69
N LEU A 208 -0.47 -9.09 13.44
CA LEU A 208 -1.09 -8.27 12.39
C LEU A 208 -2.48 -8.78 12.00
N LEU A 209 -2.67 -10.10 11.96
CA LEU A 209 -3.95 -10.74 11.72
C LEU A 209 -4.96 -10.41 12.82
N GLU A 210 -4.57 -10.57 14.10
CA GLU A 210 -5.42 -10.21 15.24
C GLU A 210 -5.82 -8.73 15.20
N ALA A 211 -4.88 -7.84 14.90
CA ALA A 211 -5.17 -6.40 14.81
C ALA A 211 -6.20 -6.11 13.69
N PHE A 212 -5.97 -6.66 12.50
CA PHE A 212 -6.84 -6.44 11.34
C PHE A 212 -8.27 -6.96 11.55
N GLU A 213 -8.42 -8.05 12.28
CA GLU A 213 -9.71 -8.62 12.68
C GLU A 213 -10.46 -7.77 13.69
N ASN A 214 -9.75 -7.01 14.53
CA ASN A 214 -10.35 -6.34 15.68
C ASN A 214 -10.70 -4.86 15.46
N PHE A 215 -10.20 -4.24 14.39
CA PHE A 215 -10.55 -2.87 14.01
C PHE A 215 -12.07 -2.64 13.97
N LYS A 216 -12.51 -1.48 14.46
CA LYS A 216 -13.95 -1.16 14.61
C LYS A 216 -14.56 -0.46 13.40
N PHE A 217 -13.75 -0.06 12.42
CA PHE A 217 -14.21 0.45 11.13
C PHE A 217 -14.37 -0.68 10.10
N PRO A 218 -15.00 -0.45 8.93
CA PRO A 218 -15.10 -1.43 7.85
C PRO A 218 -13.73 -1.83 7.26
N ARG A 219 -13.54 -3.14 7.02
CA ARG A 219 -12.31 -3.69 6.41
C ARG A 219 -12.60 -4.59 5.23
N MET A 220 -11.72 -4.54 4.24
CA MET A 220 -11.69 -5.47 3.11
C MET A 220 -10.29 -6.09 2.99
N TYR A 221 -10.22 -7.40 2.77
CA TYR A 221 -9.01 -8.09 2.33
C TYR A 221 -9.14 -8.49 0.86
N MET A 222 -8.29 -7.93 0.03
CA MET A 222 -8.27 -8.15 -1.42
C MET A 222 -7.09 -9.02 -1.82
N PHE A 223 -7.34 -10.04 -2.64
CA PHE A 223 -6.31 -10.98 -3.09
C PHE A 223 -6.64 -11.51 -4.49
N GLY A 224 -5.64 -11.89 -5.26
CA GLY A 224 -5.86 -12.59 -6.53
C GLY A 224 -6.28 -14.04 -6.30
N GLU A 225 -7.08 -14.61 -7.20
CA GLU A 225 -7.59 -15.99 -7.13
C GLU A 225 -6.49 -17.05 -6.84
N GLN A 226 -5.25 -16.81 -7.29
CA GLN A 226 -4.13 -17.71 -7.03
C GLN A 226 -3.74 -17.79 -5.55
N TYR A 227 -4.31 -16.95 -4.68
CA TYR A 227 -4.12 -16.92 -3.23
C TYR A 227 -5.38 -17.30 -2.44
N ALA A 228 -6.41 -17.88 -3.08
CA ALA A 228 -7.62 -18.37 -2.42
C ALA A 228 -7.35 -19.52 -1.43
N PHE A 229 -6.12 -20.05 -1.38
CA PHE A 229 -5.68 -21.09 -0.45
C PHE A 229 -5.19 -20.57 0.90
N LEU A 230 -5.08 -19.25 1.10
CA LEU A 230 -4.55 -18.66 2.34
C LEU A 230 -5.33 -19.14 3.57
N SER A 231 -4.60 -19.59 4.59
CA SER A 231 -5.19 -20.33 5.71
C SER A 231 -6.11 -19.48 6.58
N TYR A 232 -5.88 -18.17 6.62
CA TYR A 232 -6.60 -17.23 7.47
C TYR A 232 -7.86 -16.62 6.85
N LEU A 233 -8.17 -16.87 5.56
CA LEU A 233 -9.36 -16.27 4.92
C LEU A 233 -10.67 -16.58 5.66
N PRO A 234 -10.94 -17.82 6.13
CA PRO A 234 -12.15 -18.09 6.93
C PRO A 234 -12.18 -17.30 8.24
N ARG A 235 -11.02 -17.08 8.86
CA ARG A 235 -10.88 -16.32 10.11
C ARG A 235 -11.20 -14.84 9.90
N LEU A 236 -10.77 -14.27 8.77
CA LEU A 236 -11.11 -12.91 8.37
C LEU A 236 -12.63 -12.72 8.19
N VAL A 237 -13.30 -13.67 7.53
CA VAL A 237 -14.77 -13.64 7.37
C VAL A 237 -15.47 -13.67 8.72
N GLN A 238 -15.03 -14.52 9.65
CA GLN A 238 -15.57 -14.57 11.02
C GLN A 238 -15.35 -13.25 11.77
N GLY A 239 -14.24 -12.56 11.51
CA GLY A 239 -13.95 -11.21 12.02
C GLY A 239 -14.76 -10.08 11.37
N GLY A 240 -15.65 -10.39 10.41
CA GLY A 240 -16.45 -9.40 9.70
C GLY A 240 -15.67 -8.62 8.62
N VAL A 241 -14.54 -9.16 8.16
CA VAL A 241 -13.77 -8.59 7.05
C VAL A 241 -14.40 -9.02 5.72
N GLU A 242 -14.63 -8.07 4.81
CA GLU A 242 -15.07 -8.37 3.45
C GLU A 242 -13.91 -8.98 2.64
N LEU A 243 -14.13 -10.12 1.99
CA LEU A 243 -13.16 -10.69 1.06
C LEU A 243 -13.44 -10.22 -0.36
N ALA A 244 -12.38 -9.76 -1.04
CA ALA A 244 -12.41 -9.40 -2.45
C ALA A 244 -11.40 -10.24 -3.24
N GLU A 245 -11.83 -11.42 -3.67
CA GLU A 245 -11.08 -12.20 -4.65
C GLU A 245 -11.14 -11.51 -6.03
N ILE A 246 -9.98 -11.38 -6.68
CA ILE A 246 -9.80 -10.79 -8.00
C ILE A 246 -9.48 -11.89 -9.01
N PRO A 247 -10.30 -12.07 -10.06
CA PRO A 247 -10.10 -13.14 -11.04
C PRO A 247 -8.87 -12.89 -11.91
N TYR A 248 -8.28 -13.97 -12.42
CA TYR A 248 -7.08 -13.99 -13.26
C TYR A 248 -5.91 -13.20 -12.67
N SER A 249 -5.74 -13.28 -11.35
CA SER A 249 -4.77 -12.46 -10.62
C SER A 249 -3.97 -13.24 -9.59
N GLY A 250 -2.74 -12.78 -9.38
CA GLY A 250 -1.82 -13.24 -8.34
C GLY A 250 -1.62 -12.17 -7.28
N HIS A 251 -0.37 -11.93 -6.89
CA HIS A 251 -0.02 -10.98 -5.82
C HIS A 251 -0.20 -9.52 -6.24
N PHE A 252 -0.03 -9.27 -7.54
CA PHE A 252 -0.10 -7.94 -8.15
C PHE A 252 -1.42 -7.76 -8.90
N VAL A 253 -2.53 -7.62 -8.18
CA VAL A 253 -3.87 -7.48 -8.76
C VAL A 253 -4.01 -6.22 -9.62
N MET A 254 -3.28 -5.15 -9.29
CA MET A 254 -3.19 -3.91 -10.09
C MET A 254 -2.52 -4.13 -11.46
N TYR A 255 -1.66 -5.14 -11.60
CA TYR A 255 -1.03 -5.48 -12.89
C TYR A 255 -1.86 -6.50 -13.67
N SER A 256 -2.52 -7.40 -12.97
CA SER A 256 -3.18 -8.55 -13.58
C SER A 256 -4.62 -8.24 -13.98
N ASN A 257 -5.37 -7.55 -13.13
CA ASN A 257 -6.77 -7.19 -13.37
C ASN A 257 -7.14 -5.87 -12.65
N PRO A 258 -6.59 -4.73 -13.13
CA PRO A 258 -6.83 -3.42 -12.52
C PRO A 258 -8.30 -3.00 -12.55
N VAL A 259 -9.07 -3.43 -13.56
CA VAL A 259 -10.50 -3.10 -13.68
C VAL A 259 -11.27 -3.66 -12.49
N ALA A 260 -11.15 -4.96 -12.23
CA ALA A 260 -11.83 -5.60 -11.11
C ALA A 260 -11.34 -5.06 -9.76
N MET A 261 -10.04 -4.76 -9.62
CA MET A 261 -9.50 -4.12 -8.42
C MET A 261 -10.19 -2.77 -8.15
N TRP A 262 -10.24 -1.89 -9.15
CA TRP A 262 -10.82 -0.56 -8.99
C TRP A 262 -12.32 -0.60 -8.71
N GLU A 263 -13.06 -1.50 -9.35
CA GLU A 263 -14.49 -1.70 -9.09
C GLU A 263 -14.75 -2.12 -7.63
N ARG A 264 -13.95 -3.06 -7.10
CA ARG A 264 -14.05 -3.49 -5.70
C ARG A 264 -13.76 -2.35 -4.73
N ILE A 265 -12.68 -1.59 -4.96
CA ILE A 265 -12.32 -0.43 -4.13
C ILE A 265 -13.47 0.60 -4.13
N ALA A 266 -13.98 0.97 -5.30
CA ALA A 266 -15.03 1.97 -5.42
C ALA A 266 -16.33 1.54 -4.75
N GLN A 267 -16.75 0.28 -4.94
CA GLN A 267 -17.95 -0.27 -4.32
C GLN A 267 -17.84 -0.28 -2.80
N PHE A 268 -16.68 -0.68 -2.27
CA PHE A 268 -16.44 -0.72 -0.83
C PHE A 268 -16.48 0.68 -0.22
N VAL A 269 -15.68 1.61 -0.74
CA VAL A 269 -15.63 3.00 -0.25
C VAL A 269 -17.01 3.66 -0.29
N ARG A 270 -17.76 3.50 -1.40
CA ARG A 270 -19.11 4.06 -1.51
C ARG A 270 -20.07 3.53 -0.44
N ARG A 271 -20.05 2.22 -0.17
CA ARG A 271 -20.90 1.64 0.89
C ARG A 271 -20.56 2.19 2.27
N VAL A 272 -19.27 2.41 2.56
CA VAL A 272 -18.83 3.00 3.82
C VAL A 272 -19.36 4.44 3.95
N ASP A 273 -19.21 5.26 2.91
CA ASP A 273 -19.71 6.64 2.90
C ASP A 273 -21.22 6.71 3.09
N ASP A 274 -21.98 5.82 2.44
CA ASP A 274 -23.44 5.77 2.54
C ASP A 274 -23.91 5.42 3.98
N VAL A 275 -23.16 4.57 4.70
CA VAL A 275 -23.47 4.18 6.09
C VAL A 275 -23.16 5.28 7.08
N HIS A 276 -22.09 6.04 6.88
CA HIS A 276 -21.69 7.13 7.77
C HIS A 276 -22.42 8.44 7.50
N GLY A 277 -23.27 8.50 6.47
CA GLY A 277 -24.05 9.70 6.14
C GLY A 277 -23.18 10.88 5.72
N ASP A 278 -21.92 10.62 5.37
CA ASP A 278 -20.90 11.63 5.13
C ASP A 278 -21.04 12.19 3.71
N ARG A 279 -22.14 12.90 3.49
CA ARG A 279 -22.21 14.00 2.51
C ARG A 279 -21.59 15.27 3.11
N THR A 280 -20.53 15.15 3.90
CA THR A 280 -19.76 16.32 4.34
C THR A 280 -19.03 16.86 3.12
N HIS A 281 -19.68 17.81 2.46
CA HIS A 281 -18.99 18.80 1.66
C HIS A 281 -17.98 19.48 2.58
N VAL A 282 -16.71 19.11 2.49
CA VAL A 282 -15.65 19.94 3.04
C VAL A 282 -15.58 21.17 2.13
N VAL A 283 -16.06 22.30 2.64
CA VAL A 283 -15.99 23.63 2.01
C VAL A 283 -14.57 24.13 2.04
#